data_AF-A0A8K0I5E9-F1
#
_entry.id   AF-A0A8K0I5E9-F1
#
_cell.length_a   1.000
_cell.length_b   1.000
_cell.length_c   1.000
_cell.angle_alpha   90.00
_cell.angle_beta   90.00
_cell.angle_gamma   90.00
#
_symmetry.space_group_name_H-M   'P 1'
#
loop_
_entity.id
_entity.type
_entity.pdbx_description
1 polymer ?
#
loop_
_entity_poly.entity_id
_entity_poly.type
_entity_poly.pdbx_seq_one_letter_code
_entity_poly.pdbx_strand_id
1 'polypeptide(L)'
;MRRSALPFNAVTLLALLPSCPHSAVPSLHACALRVSLAGEPSVANCLLSAYARAGAVDLARQMFDEMPNPKQLISWNAMISCYAQNGLAPRVLELYQEMERQEEFMRW
;
A
#
# COMPACT_ATOMS: atom_id res chain seq x y z
N MET A 1 -7.83 -5.30 -35.35
CA MET A 1 -8.09 -5.10 -33.90
C MET A 1 -6.76 -4.78 -33.21
N ARG A 2 -6.41 -3.50 -33.10
CA ARG A 2 -5.22 -3.06 -32.38
C ARG A 2 -5.58 -3.03 -30.89
N ARG A 3 -5.10 -4.00 -30.11
CA ARG A 3 -5.01 -3.87 -28.66
C ARG A 3 -3.97 -2.79 -28.40
N SER A 4 -4.44 -1.55 -28.20
CA SER A 4 -3.61 -0.49 -27.63
C SER A 4 -3.08 -1.02 -26.29
N ALA A 5 -1.77 -1.19 -26.22
CA ALA A 5 -1.07 -1.49 -24.97
C ALA A 5 -1.29 -0.28 -24.06
N LEU A 6 -2.34 -0.33 -23.24
CA LEU A 6 -2.52 0.63 -22.17
C LEU A 6 -1.32 0.44 -21.22
N PRO A 7 -0.54 1.50 -20.95
CA PRO A 7 0.56 1.39 -20.00
C PRO A 7 -0.05 0.98 -18.66
N PHE A 8 0.52 -0.07 -18.05
CA PHE A 8 0.09 -0.67 -16.79
C PHE A 8 0.34 0.36 -15.67
N ASN A 9 -0.60 1.28 -15.48
CA ASN A 9 -0.46 2.39 -14.56
C ASN A 9 -1.22 2.11 -13.26
N ALA A 10 -0.93 2.88 -12.20
CA ALA A 10 -1.61 2.79 -10.90
C ALA A 10 -3.15 2.80 -11.01
N VAL A 11 -3.70 3.51 -12.00
CA VAL A 11 -5.14 3.58 -12.29
C VAL A 11 -5.71 2.22 -12.75
N THR A 12 -4.96 1.45 -13.55
CA THR A 12 -5.35 0.10 -13.99
C THR A 12 -5.29 -0.89 -12.82
N LEU A 13 -4.31 -0.74 -11.93
CA LEU A 13 -4.23 -1.50 -10.68
C LEU A 13 -5.40 -1.18 -9.74
N LEU A 14 -5.69 0.10 -9.50
CA LEU A 14 -6.83 0.56 -8.69
C LEU A 14 -8.17 0.05 -9.20
N ALA A 15 -8.38 0.04 -10.53
CA ALA A 15 -9.62 -0.42 -11.14
C ALA A 15 -9.85 -1.93 -11.01
N LEU A 16 -8.79 -2.72 -10.81
CA LEU A 16 -8.86 -4.18 -10.67
C LEU A 16 -8.98 -4.64 -9.20
N LEU A 17 -8.57 -3.80 -8.23
CA LEU A 17 -8.62 -4.12 -6.79
C LEU A 17 -10.00 -4.57 -6.25
N PRO A 18 -11.14 -3.99 -6.69
CA PRO A 18 -12.45 -4.41 -6.18
C PRO A 18 -12.82 -5.84 -6.58
N SER A 19 -12.34 -6.30 -7.74
CA SER A 19 -12.76 -7.56 -8.38
C SER A 19 -11.74 -8.70 -8.25
N CYS A 20 -10.57 -8.46 -7.66
CA CYS A 20 -9.54 -9.49 -7.55
C CYS A 20 -9.85 -10.49 -6.41
N PRO A 21 -9.83 -11.81 -6.69
CA PRO A 21 -9.85 -12.82 -5.64
C PRO A 21 -8.54 -12.75 -4.83
N HIS A 22 -8.60 -13.17 -3.56
CA HIS A 22 -7.46 -13.16 -2.64
C HIS A 22 -6.20 -13.84 -3.20
N SER A 23 -6.36 -14.82 -4.09
CA SER A 23 -5.28 -15.53 -4.79
C SER A 23 -4.50 -14.66 -5.80
N ALA A 24 -5.03 -13.50 -6.21
CA ALA A 24 -4.40 -12.63 -7.20
C ALA A 24 -3.41 -11.63 -6.59
N VAL A 25 -3.37 -11.49 -5.26
CA VAL A 25 -2.49 -10.52 -4.58
C VAL A 25 -0.99 -10.77 -4.82
N PRO A 26 -0.47 -12.02 -4.75
CA PRO A 26 0.92 -12.30 -5.11
C PRO A 26 1.24 -11.96 -6.57
N SER A 27 0.28 -12.18 -7.48
CA SER A 27 0.42 -11.83 -8.90
C SER A 27 0.42 -10.32 -9.13
N LEU A 28 -0.36 -9.56 -8.35
CA LEU A 28 -0.36 -8.09 -8.37
C LEU A 28 0.96 -7.53 -7.81
N HIS A 29 1.50 -8.12 -6.74
CA HIS A 29 2.81 -7.79 -6.20
C HIS A 29 3.93 -8.08 -7.21
N ALA A 30 3.92 -9.25 -7.84
CA ALA A 30 4.87 -9.60 -8.90
C ALA A 30 4.75 -8.66 -10.12
N CYS A 31 3.54 -8.24 -10.49
CA CYS A 31 3.33 -7.22 -11.53
C CYS A 31 3.88 -5.85 -11.12
N ALA A 32 3.70 -5.41 -9.87
CA ALA A 32 4.23 -4.13 -9.39
C ALA A 32 5.76 -4.10 -9.32
N LEU A 33 6.39 -5.20 -8.89
CA LEU A 33 7.85 -5.36 -8.91
C LEU A 33 8.41 -5.37 -10.33
N ARG A 34 7.73 -6.06 -11.27
CA ARG A 34 8.18 -6.16 -12.67
C ARG A 34 8.12 -4.85 -13.45
N VAL A 35 7.30 -3.89 -13.04
CA VAL A 35 7.16 -2.58 -13.70
C VAL A 35 8.06 -1.52 -13.06
N SER A 36 8.91 -1.87 -12.07
CA SER A 36 9.81 -0.92 -11.38
C SER A 36 9.06 0.24 -10.68
N LEU A 37 7.78 0.04 -10.34
CA LEU A 37 6.88 1.05 -9.79
C LEU A 37 6.76 1.00 -8.25
N ALA A 38 7.49 0.11 -7.58
CA ALA A 38 7.46 0.02 -6.11
C ALA A 38 7.92 1.31 -5.40
N GLY A 39 8.68 2.16 -6.10
CA GLY A 39 9.10 3.48 -5.60
C GLY A 39 8.08 4.60 -5.80
N GLU A 40 7.00 4.38 -6.58
CA GLU A 40 5.95 5.39 -6.75
C GLU A 40 4.95 5.32 -5.58
N PRO A 41 4.80 6.40 -4.80
CA PRO A 41 3.95 6.42 -3.59
C PRO A 41 2.53 5.96 -3.88
N SER A 42 1.99 6.30 -5.05
CA SER A 42 0.65 5.88 -5.48
C SER A 42 0.53 4.36 -5.63
N VAL A 43 1.54 3.68 -6.18
CA VAL A 43 1.52 2.22 -6.38
C VAL A 43 1.71 1.49 -5.06
N ALA A 44 2.59 2.01 -4.20
CA ALA A 44 2.81 1.48 -2.86
C ALA A 44 1.51 1.51 -2.01
N ASN A 45 0.75 2.60 -2.09
CA ASN A 45 -0.54 2.74 -1.40
C ASN A 45 -1.64 1.83 -1.99
N CYS A 46 -1.61 1.57 -3.30
CA CYS A 46 -2.50 0.61 -3.94
C CYS A 46 -2.25 -0.81 -3.44
N LEU A 47 -0.97 -1.20 -3.35
CA LEU A 47 -0.60 -2.52 -2.86
C LEU A 47 -0.94 -2.68 -1.37
N LEU A 48 -0.69 -1.67 -0.54
CA LEU A 48 -1.15 -1.67 0.87
C LEU A 48 -2.65 -1.92 0.97
N SER A 49 -3.45 -1.24 0.13
CA SER A 49 -4.91 -1.44 0.08
C SER A 49 -5.29 -2.85 -0.38
N ALA A 50 -4.53 -3.44 -1.30
CA ALA A 50 -4.73 -4.82 -1.76
C ALA A 50 -4.47 -5.83 -0.64
N TYR A 51 -3.35 -5.65 0.09
CA TYR A 51 -2.98 -6.48 1.22
C TYR A 51 -3.97 -6.37 2.38
N ALA A 52 -4.47 -5.17 2.66
CA ALA A 52 -5.51 -4.93 3.65
C ALA A 52 -6.77 -5.76 3.39
N ARG A 53 -7.29 -5.71 2.15
CA ARG A 53 -8.46 -6.49 1.73
C ARG A 53 -8.22 -8.00 1.77
N ALA A 54 -7.00 -8.42 1.52
CA ALA A 54 -6.61 -9.81 1.63
C ALA A 54 -6.25 -10.22 3.07
N GLY A 55 -6.28 -9.33 4.06
CA GLY A 55 -5.83 -9.66 5.43
C GLY A 55 -4.37 -10.13 5.53
N ALA A 56 -3.57 -9.90 4.49
CA ALA A 56 -2.14 -10.16 4.48
C ALA A 56 -1.40 -8.97 5.09
N VAL A 57 -1.75 -8.66 6.33
CA VAL A 57 -1.34 -7.45 7.05
C VAL A 57 0.18 -7.39 7.23
N ASP A 58 0.82 -8.52 7.50
CA ASP A 58 2.27 -8.56 7.74
C ASP A 58 3.07 -8.20 6.47
N LEU A 59 2.59 -8.62 5.28
CA LEU A 59 3.17 -8.23 4.00
C LEU A 59 2.94 -6.73 3.71
N ALA A 60 1.76 -6.21 4.05
CA ALA A 60 1.49 -4.78 3.99
C ALA A 60 2.47 -4.00 4.89
N ARG A 61 2.71 -4.48 6.12
CA ARG A 61 3.63 -3.83 7.05
C ARG A 61 5.07 -3.86 6.54
N GLN A 62 5.53 -5.00 6.04
CA GLN A 62 6.88 -5.11 5.49
C GLN A 62 7.11 -4.10 4.35
N MET A 63 6.18 -4.02 3.40
CA MET A 63 6.30 -3.02 2.33
C MET A 63 6.26 -1.59 2.86
N PHE A 64 5.40 -1.31 3.85
CA PHE A 64 5.34 0.01 4.47
C PHE A 64 6.70 0.39 5.07
N ASP A 65 7.37 -0.54 5.74
CA ASP A 65 8.68 -0.31 6.34
C ASP A 65 9.79 -0.10 5.30
N GLU A 66 9.70 -0.80 4.17
CA GLU A 66 10.62 -0.67 3.03
C GLU A 66 10.43 0.65 2.25
N MET A 67 9.35 1.42 2.49
CA MET A 67 9.15 2.70 1.82
C MET A 67 10.21 3.74 2.23
N PRO A 68 10.72 4.55 1.27
CA PRO A 68 11.66 5.61 1.56
C PRO A 68 11.12 6.62 2.58
N ASN A 69 11.99 7.13 3.44
CA ASN A 69 11.67 8.25 4.32
C ASN A 69 11.97 9.59 3.61
N PRO A 70 11.19 10.66 3.87
CA PRO A 70 9.99 10.67 4.71
C PRO A 70 8.79 10.00 4.02
N LYS A 71 8.06 9.17 4.77
CA LYS A 71 6.84 8.51 4.27
C LYS A 71 5.72 9.54 4.13
N GLN A 72 4.97 9.48 3.03
CA GLN A 72 3.87 10.41 2.80
C GLN A 72 2.67 10.10 3.71
N LEU A 73 1.91 11.13 4.08
CA LEU A 73 0.70 11.00 4.91
C LEU A 73 -0.30 9.98 4.34
N ILE A 74 -0.42 9.91 3.02
CA ILE A 74 -1.30 8.93 2.35
C ILE A 74 -0.87 7.47 2.62
N SER A 75 0.43 7.20 2.79
CA SER A 75 0.96 5.87 3.11
C SER A 75 0.68 5.49 4.56
N TRP A 76 0.81 6.45 5.49
CA TRP A 76 0.41 6.26 6.88
C TRP A 76 -1.08 5.91 6.99
N ASN A 77 -1.93 6.70 6.32
CA ASN A 77 -3.38 6.48 6.29
C ASN A 77 -3.75 5.12 5.67
N ALA A 78 -3.05 4.69 4.62
CA ALA A 78 -3.27 3.38 4.01
C ALA A 78 -2.94 2.24 4.99
N MET A 79 -1.83 2.33 5.72
CA MET A 79 -1.43 1.30 6.69
C MET A 79 -2.31 1.30 7.95
N ILE A 80 -2.72 2.48 8.43
CA ILE A 80 -3.72 2.63 9.51
C ILE A 80 -5.04 1.96 9.11
N SER A 81 -5.51 2.23 7.88
CA SER A 81 -6.73 1.62 7.35
C SER A 81 -6.58 0.10 7.22
N CYS A 82 -5.40 -0.39 6.85
CA CYS A 82 -5.09 -1.82 6.79
C CYS A 82 -5.26 -2.49 8.16
N TYR A 83 -4.70 -1.92 9.21
CA TYR A 83 -4.87 -2.44 10.57
C TYR A 83 -6.31 -2.35 11.06
N ALA A 84 -7.00 -1.23 10.80
CA ALA A 84 -8.39 -1.03 11.20
C ALA A 84 -9.33 -2.05 10.54
N GLN A 85 -9.19 -2.29 9.23
CA GLN A 85 -10.00 -3.26 8.48
C GLN A 85 -9.80 -4.71 8.93
N ASN A 86 -8.64 -5.01 9.53
CA ASN A 86 -8.29 -6.34 10.02
C ASN A 86 -8.44 -6.49 11.54
N GLY A 87 -9.11 -5.55 12.21
CA GLY A 87 -9.40 -5.63 13.64
C GLY A 87 -8.19 -5.47 14.56
N LEU A 88 -7.07 -4.94 14.06
CA LEU A 88 -5.82 -4.77 14.79
C LEU A 88 -5.73 -3.37 15.43
N ALA A 89 -6.75 -3.02 16.23
CA ALA A 89 -6.87 -1.69 16.84
C ALA A 89 -5.65 -1.25 17.69
N PRO A 90 -4.98 -2.12 18.48
CA PRO A 90 -3.77 -1.71 19.20
C PRO A 90 -2.66 -1.23 18.26
N ARG A 91 -2.45 -1.92 17.13
CA ARG A 91 -1.45 -1.54 16.12
C ARG A 91 -1.80 -0.24 15.40
N VAL A 92 -3.08 0.11 15.29
CA VAL A 92 -3.52 1.41 14.74
C VAL A 92 -2.99 2.56 15.62
N LEU A 93 -3.20 2.46 16.93
CA LEU A 93 -2.78 3.49 17.88
C LEU A 93 -1.26 3.63 17.91
N GLU A 94 -0.53 2.50 17.96
CA GLU A 94 0.93 2.49 17.90
C GLU A 94 1.46 3.16 16.62
N LEU A 95 0.84 2.85 15.47
CA LEU A 95 1.25 3.41 14.19
C LEU A 95 0.95 4.92 14.08
N TYR A 96 -0.17 5.37 14.63
CA TYR A 96 -0.53 6.79 14.67
C TYR A 96 0.45 7.59 15.54
N GLN A 97 0.83 7.06 16.71
CA GLN A 97 1.84 7.68 17.57
C GLN A 97 3.22 7.74 16.91
N GLU A 98 3.59 6.72 16.13
CA GLU A 98 4.82 6.74 15.32
C GLU A 98 4.78 7.87 14.28
N MET A 99 3.66 8.02 13.58
CA MET A 99 3.47 9.09 12.59
C MET A 99 3.66 10.48 13.22
N GLU A 100 2.99 10.75 14.35
CA GLU A 100 3.09 12.04 15.05
C GLU A 100 4.53 12.37 15.45
N ARG A 101 5.27 11.37 15.96
CA ARG A 101 6.66 11.56 16.36
C ARG A 101 7.58 11.89 15.19
N GLN A 102 7.31 11.32 14.01
CA GLN A 102 8.08 11.63 12.79
C GLN A 102 7.72 12.99 12.19
N GLU A 103 6.44 13.40 12.23
CA GLU A 103 6.02 14.72 11.79
C GLU A 103 6.58 15.83 12.70
N GLU A 104 6.65 15.59 14.01
CA GLU A 104 7.21 16.52 14.97
C GLU A 104 8.74 16.70 14.79
N PHE A 105 9.44 15.63 14.38
CA PHE A 105 10.87 15.68 14.04
C PHE A 105 11.18 16.49 12.78
N MET A 106 10.26 16.56 11.81
CA MET A 106 10.45 17.33 10.57
C MET A 106 10.05 18.81 10.69
N ARG A 107 9.53 19.24 11.83
CA ARG A 107 9.16 20.65 12.11
C ARG A 107 10.31 21.50 12.65
N TRP A 108 11.48 20.91 12.92
CA TRP A 108 12.69 21.56 13.41
C TRP A 108 13.85 21.38 12.43
#